data_AF-A8PAY1-F1
#
_entry.id   AF-A8PAY1-F1
#
_cell.length_a   1.000
_cell.length_b   1.000
_cell.length_c   1.000
_cell.angle_alpha   90.00
_cell.angle_beta   90.00
_cell.angle_gamma   90.00
#
_symmetry.space_group_name_H-M   'P 1'
#
loop_
_entity.id
_entity.type
_entity.pdbx_description
1 polymer ?
#
loop_
_entity_poly.entity_id
_entity_poly.type
_entity_poly.pdbx_seq_one_letter_code
_entity_poly.pdbx_strand_id
1 'polypeptide(L)'
;MFRFWRRIDRLRQPPEEFHPADLGDLPEQLRRELLVPQAEPYTVVQANEERNIVCGICGRQFGTLKGWRIHASRMHKQDGFCARCGHYLLLPPGFTAAQKRAATEVHALDWCPRACAAVINERQVKRRRLDLVGREEDANHLFIPGEKLLISKTIINIY
;
A
#
# COMPACT_ATOMS: atom_id res chain seq x y z
N MET A 1 6.82 -13.62 52.29
CA MET A 1 7.15 -14.65 51.28
C MET A 1 6.49 -14.28 49.96
N PHE A 2 7.36 -14.10 48.95
CA PHE A 2 7.18 -14.13 47.50
C PHE A 2 5.96 -13.49 46.80
N ARG A 3 6.30 -12.44 46.03
CA ARG A 3 5.58 -11.82 44.92
C ARG A 3 5.40 -12.81 43.75
N PHE A 4 4.26 -12.79 43.07
CA PHE A 4 4.11 -13.42 41.75
C PHE A 4 3.54 -12.41 40.75
N TRP A 5 4.42 -11.58 40.18
CA TRP A 5 4.14 -10.89 38.92
C TRP A 5 4.28 -11.91 37.79
N ARG A 6 3.18 -12.29 37.13
CA ARG A 6 3.25 -12.97 35.84
C ARG A 6 3.68 -11.94 34.79
N ARG A 7 4.98 -11.82 34.56
CA ARG A 7 5.55 -11.19 33.37
C ARG A 7 5.20 -12.12 32.21
N ILE A 8 4.20 -11.75 31.41
CA ILE A 8 4.03 -12.36 30.09
C ILE A 8 5.21 -11.83 29.26
N ASP A 9 6.26 -12.63 29.17
CA ASP A 9 7.30 -12.44 28.17
C ASP A 9 6.64 -12.60 26.81
N ARG A 10 6.22 -11.47 26.24
CA ARG A 10 5.80 -11.37 24.85
C ARG A 10 7.05 -11.69 24.03
N LEU A 11 7.21 -12.96 23.64
CA LEU A 11 8.24 -13.38 22.70
C LEU A 11 8.26 -12.36 21.56
N ARG A 12 9.40 -11.67 21.39
CA ARG A 12 9.63 -10.72 20.32
C ARG A 12 9.58 -11.53 19.02
N GLN A 13 8.39 -11.58 18.43
CA GLN A 13 8.24 -12.16 17.09
C GLN A 13 9.24 -11.43 16.19
N PRO A 14 10.03 -12.18 15.39
CA PRO A 14 10.89 -11.56 14.40
C PRO A 14 10.00 -10.64 13.55
N PRO A 15 10.41 -9.38 13.31
CA PRO A 15 9.61 -8.47 12.49
C PRO A 15 9.34 -9.15 11.15
N GLU A 16 8.07 -9.33 10.83
CA GLU A 16 7.60 -9.92 9.56
C GLU A 16 8.23 -9.15 8.41
N GLU A 17 8.99 -9.83 7.58
CA GLU A 17 9.70 -9.21 6.46
C GLU A 17 8.67 -8.60 5.50
N PHE A 18 8.82 -7.31 5.22
CA PHE A 18 7.98 -6.62 4.27
C PHE A 18 8.40 -7.02 2.86
N HIS A 19 7.47 -7.67 2.18
CA HIS A 19 7.55 -7.89 0.74
C HIS A 19 6.60 -6.93 0.03
N PRO A 20 6.97 -6.41 -1.16
CA PRO A 20 6.02 -5.71 -2.02
C PRO A 20 4.72 -6.50 -2.18
N ALA A 21 3.61 -5.79 -2.35
CA ALA A 21 2.32 -6.43 -2.60
C ALA A 21 2.35 -7.23 -3.89
N ASP A 22 1.74 -8.42 -3.88
CA ASP A 22 1.41 -9.07 -5.14
C ASP A 22 0.40 -8.20 -5.90
N LEU A 23 0.63 -8.03 -7.20
CA LEU A 23 -0.21 -7.25 -8.11
C LEU A 23 -1.19 -8.13 -8.91
N GLY A 24 -1.19 -9.46 -8.69
CA GLY A 24 -1.99 -10.41 -9.47
C GLY A 24 -3.50 -10.15 -9.44
N ASP A 25 -4.03 -9.72 -8.28
CA ASP A 25 -5.46 -9.40 -8.12
C ASP A 25 -5.83 -8.01 -8.66
N LEU A 26 -4.84 -7.18 -9.01
CA LEU A 26 -5.07 -5.82 -9.45
C LEU A 26 -5.49 -5.80 -10.93
N PRO A 27 -6.53 -5.04 -11.31
CA PRO A 27 -6.90 -4.84 -12.71
C PRO A 27 -5.70 -4.39 -13.55
N GLU A 28 -5.61 -4.89 -14.80
CA GLU A 28 -4.43 -4.66 -15.65
C GLU A 28 -4.10 -3.18 -15.86
N GLN A 29 -5.11 -2.33 -16.01
CA GLN A 29 -4.94 -0.88 -16.13
C GLN A 29 -4.16 -0.30 -14.95
N LEU A 30 -4.58 -0.62 -13.72
CA LEU A 30 -3.94 -0.15 -12.50
C LEU A 30 -2.57 -0.78 -12.27
N ARG A 31 -2.38 -2.04 -12.70
CA ARG A 31 -1.09 -2.72 -12.63
C ARG A 31 -0.04 -2.05 -13.51
N ARG A 32 -0.41 -1.55 -14.69
CA ARG A 32 0.49 -0.82 -15.61
C ARG A 32 0.94 0.54 -15.04
N GLU A 33 0.22 1.09 -14.06
CA GLU A 33 0.57 2.32 -13.36
C GLU A 33 1.59 2.11 -12.23
N LEU A 34 1.99 0.86 -11.94
CA LEU A 34 2.98 0.55 -10.90
C LEU A 34 4.28 0.01 -11.51
N LEU A 35 5.37 0.47 -10.93
CA LEU A 35 6.70 -0.08 -11.12
C LEU A 35 7.07 -0.90 -9.89
N VAL A 36 7.43 -2.16 -10.13
CA VAL A 36 8.09 -3.01 -9.13
C VAL A 36 9.49 -2.43 -8.89
N PRO A 37 9.88 -2.13 -7.64
CA PRO A 37 11.23 -1.68 -7.35
C PRO A 37 12.26 -2.70 -7.83
N GLN A 38 13.27 -2.25 -8.58
CA GLN A 38 14.39 -3.12 -8.97
C GLN A 38 15.34 -3.42 -7.80
N ALA A 39 15.32 -2.58 -6.77
CA ALA A 39 16.05 -2.77 -5.53
C ALA A 39 15.06 -2.89 -4.37
N GLU A 40 15.42 -3.70 -3.37
CA GLU A 40 14.62 -3.87 -2.17
C GLU A 40 14.38 -2.52 -1.48
N PRO A 41 13.13 -2.17 -1.12
CA PRO A 41 12.81 -0.89 -0.47
C PRO A 41 13.55 -0.66 0.87
N TYR A 42 14.04 -1.74 1.48
CA TYR A 42 14.93 -1.73 2.63
C TYR A 42 15.72 -3.03 2.71
N THR A 43 16.78 -3.04 3.51
CA THR A 43 17.52 -4.24 3.87
C THR A 43 17.54 -4.42 5.39
N VAL A 44 17.56 -5.67 5.86
CA VAL A 44 17.76 -5.98 7.29
C VAL A 44 19.24 -6.28 7.51
N VAL A 45 19.90 -5.51 8.37
CA VAL A 45 21.28 -5.72 8.77
C VAL A 45 21.29 -6.20 10.21
N GLN A 46 21.97 -7.32 10.46
CA GLN A 46 22.16 -7.87 11.81
C GLN A 46 23.62 -7.68 12.23
N ALA A 47 23.84 -6.90 13.29
CA ALA A 47 25.17 -6.66 13.86
C ALA A 47 25.06 -6.70 15.40
N ASN A 48 25.91 -7.50 16.06
CA ASN A 48 25.98 -7.59 17.53
C ASN A 48 24.61 -7.68 18.22
N GLU A 49 23.78 -8.65 17.82
CA GLU A 49 22.42 -8.89 18.34
C GLU A 49 21.36 -7.81 18.02
N GLU A 50 21.78 -6.66 17.49
CA GLU A 50 20.88 -5.61 17.00
C GLU A 50 20.48 -5.90 15.56
N ARG A 51 19.16 -5.85 15.31
CA ARG A 51 18.58 -5.92 13.95
C ARG A 51 18.14 -4.53 13.55
N ASN A 52 18.83 -3.96 12.57
CA ASN A 52 18.53 -2.65 12.00
C ASN A 52 17.94 -2.81 10.61
N ILE A 53 17.00 -1.92 10.28
CA ILE A 53 16.36 -1.81 8.98
C ILE A 53 16.93 -0.58 8.30
N VAL A 54 17.58 -0.79 7.16
CA VAL A 54 18.21 0.27 6.37
C VAL A 54 17.31 0.60 5.20
N CYS A 55 16.85 1.85 5.09
CA CYS A 55 16.06 2.32 3.97
C CYS A 55 16.86 2.18 2.66
N GLY A 56 16.33 1.43 1.69
CA GLY A 56 16.99 1.22 0.38
C GLY A 56 17.00 2.47 -0.49
N ILE A 57 16.21 3.49 -0.15
CA ILE A 57 16.07 4.73 -0.94
C ILE A 57 17.05 5.82 -0.45
N CYS A 58 17.29 5.92 0.86
CA CYS A 58 18.13 6.98 1.44
C CYS A 58 19.14 6.53 2.51
N GLY A 59 19.27 5.23 2.77
CA GLY A 59 20.26 4.66 3.70
C GLY A 59 19.98 4.89 5.19
N ARG A 60 18.89 5.56 5.57
CA ARG A 60 18.54 5.79 6.98
C ARG A 60 18.21 4.48 7.70
N GLN A 61 18.66 4.36 8.95
CA GLN A 61 18.50 3.15 9.76
C GLN A 61 17.36 3.29 10.78
N PHE A 62 16.69 2.18 11.07
CA PHE A 62 15.59 2.10 12.01
C PHE A 62 15.65 0.79 12.80
N GLY A 63 15.40 0.85 14.11
CA GLY A 63 15.31 -0.36 14.94
C GLY A 63 14.00 -1.15 14.75
N THR A 64 13.03 -0.64 13.99
CA THR A 64 11.73 -1.30 13.75
C THR A 64 11.17 -1.04 12.36
N LEU A 65 10.43 -2.01 11.80
CA LEU A 65 9.73 -1.86 10.52
C LEU A 65 8.67 -0.75 10.57
N LYS A 66 8.01 -0.60 11.73
CA LYS A 66 7.05 0.49 11.94
C LYS A 66 7.73 1.86 11.77
N GLY A 67 8.92 2.03 12.35
CA GLY A 67 9.72 3.25 12.20
C GLY A 67 10.07 3.52 10.74
N TRP A 68 10.57 2.50 10.04
CA TRP A 68 10.86 2.60 8.60
C TRP A 68 9.62 2.95 7.76
N ARG A 69 8.46 2.31 7.98
CA ARG A 69 7.21 2.61 7.25
C ARG A 69 6.75 4.05 7.45
N ILE A 70 6.84 4.58 8.67
CA ILE A 70 6.52 5.99 8.96
C ILE A 70 7.47 6.92 8.21
N HIS A 71 8.76 6.61 8.22
CA HIS A 71 9.75 7.38 7.47
C HIS A 71 9.47 7.35 5.96
N ALA A 72 9.33 6.17 5.37
CA ALA A 72 9.15 6.02 3.94
C ALA A 72 7.85 6.67 3.45
N SER A 73 6.75 6.52 4.20
CA SER A 73 5.46 7.15 3.87
C SER A 73 5.46 8.69 3.91
N ARG A 74 6.43 9.30 4.61
CA ARG A 74 6.56 10.76 4.72
C ARG A 74 7.59 11.32 3.76
N MET A 75 8.74 10.66 3.67
CA MET A 75 9.91 11.17 2.95
C MET A 75 9.94 10.76 1.47
N HIS A 76 9.44 9.57 1.13
CA HIS A 76 9.52 9.03 -0.24
C HIS A 76 8.20 9.10 -1.00
N LYS A 77 7.15 9.63 -0.36
CA LYS A 77 5.86 9.87 -1.02
C LYS A 77 5.99 10.85 -2.19
N GLN A 78 6.87 11.85 -2.07
CA GLN A 78 7.18 12.79 -3.16
C GLN A 78 7.99 12.16 -4.30
N ASP A 79 8.55 10.98 -4.11
CA ASP A 79 9.28 10.23 -5.13
C ASP A 79 8.34 9.26 -5.87
N GLY A 80 7.05 9.25 -5.53
CA GLY A 80 6.08 8.31 -6.07
C GLY A 80 6.02 6.97 -5.32
N PHE A 81 6.74 6.81 -4.21
CA PHE A 81 6.83 5.55 -3.48
C PHE A 81 5.67 5.35 -2.51
N CYS A 82 4.99 4.21 -2.61
CA CYS A 82 3.94 3.80 -1.68
C CYS A 82 4.49 2.81 -0.63
N ALA A 83 4.76 3.30 0.58
CA ALA A 83 5.26 2.46 1.68
C ALA A 83 4.28 1.39 2.20
N ARG A 84 3.03 1.35 1.71
CA ARG A 84 2.06 0.30 2.03
C ARG A 84 2.25 -0.93 1.15
N CYS A 85 2.32 -0.73 -0.17
CA CYS A 85 2.47 -1.82 -1.14
C CYS A 85 3.90 -2.02 -1.61
N GLY A 86 4.82 -1.10 -1.32
CA GLY A 86 6.21 -1.19 -1.68
C GLY A 86 6.49 -0.87 -3.15
N HIS A 87 5.55 -0.27 -3.88
CA HIS A 87 5.70 0.03 -5.31
C HIS A 87 5.90 1.52 -5.56
N TYR A 88 6.54 1.84 -6.68
CA TYR A 88 6.56 3.18 -7.23
C TYR A 88 5.41 3.36 -8.21
N LEU A 89 4.80 4.55 -8.25
CA LEU A 89 3.91 4.91 -9.33
C LEU A 89 4.72 5.28 -10.57
N LEU A 90 4.25 4.84 -11.74
CA LEU A 90 4.69 5.37 -13.02
C LEU A 90 4.04 6.74 -13.22
N LEU A 91 4.82 7.81 -13.05
CA LEU A 91 4.32 9.18 -13.08
C LEU A 91 4.80 9.93 -14.33
N PRO A 92 3.98 10.85 -14.88
CA PRO A 92 4.41 11.66 -16.03
C PRO A 92 5.71 12.42 -15.78
N PRO A 93 6.57 12.56 -16.80
CA PRO A 93 7.75 13.41 -16.70
C PRO A 93 7.31 14.86 -16.44
N GLY A 94 8.01 15.55 -15.55
CA GLY A 94 7.69 16.93 -15.18
C GLY A 94 6.71 17.10 -14.02
N PHE A 95 6.17 16.01 -13.44
CA PHE A 95 5.42 16.11 -12.19
C PHE A 95 6.27 16.74 -11.08
N THR A 96 5.73 17.78 -10.45
CA THR A 96 6.29 18.41 -9.24
C THR A 96 6.19 17.46 -8.05
N ALA A 97 6.99 17.70 -6.99
CA ALA A 97 6.91 16.91 -5.76
C ALA A 97 5.50 16.87 -5.14
N ALA A 98 4.73 17.97 -5.25
CA ALA A 98 3.36 18.04 -4.77
C ALA A 98 2.41 17.15 -5.61
N GLN A 99 2.56 17.16 -6.94
CA GLN A 99 1.77 16.30 -7.83
C GLN A 99 2.10 14.83 -7.62
N LYS A 100 3.39 14.48 -7.46
CA LYS A 100 3.81 13.10 -7.14
C LYS A 100 3.20 12.64 -5.83
N ARG A 101 3.25 13.48 -4.79
CA ARG A 101 2.63 13.22 -3.49
C ARG A 101 1.13 12.98 -3.62
N ALA A 102 0.43 13.84 -4.35
CA ALA A 102 -1.01 13.72 -4.57
C ALA A 102 -1.36 12.41 -5.31
N ALA A 103 -0.62 12.07 -6.37
CA ALA A 103 -0.82 10.82 -7.11
C ALA A 103 -0.61 9.59 -6.21
N THR A 104 0.44 9.58 -5.38
CA THR A 104 0.66 8.49 -4.42
C THR A 104 -0.44 8.41 -3.35
N GLU A 105 -1.02 9.54 -2.95
CA GLU A 105 -2.17 9.55 -2.02
C GLU A 105 -3.44 9.00 -2.66
N VAL A 106 -3.73 9.40 -3.90
CA VAL A 106 -4.82 8.83 -4.71
C VAL A 106 -4.65 7.31 -4.80
N HIS A 107 -3.46 6.82 -5.18
CA HIS A 107 -3.17 5.39 -5.16
C HIS A 107 -3.42 4.76 -3.77
N ALA A 108 -2.86 5.34 -2.71
CA ALA A 108 -2.97 4.79 -1.36
C ALA A 108 -4.43 4.66 -0.88
N LEU A 109 -5.30 5.58 -1.31
CA LEU A 109 -6.70 5.68 -0.90
C LEU A 109 -7.64 4.93 -1.83
N ASP A 110 -7.46 4.99 -3.13
CA ASP A 110 -8.43 4.47 -4.08
C ASP A 110 -8.09 3.04 -4.53
N TRP A 111 -6.81 2.67 -4.66
CA TRP A 111 -6.50 1.37 -5.28
C TRP A 111 -5.25 0.60 -4.82
N CYS A 112 -4.57 1.05 -3.76
CA CYS A 112 -3.47 0.29 -3.17
C CYS A 112 -3.94 -1.09 -2.67
N PRO A 113 -3.28 -2.20 -3.07
CA PRO A 113 -3.70 -3.55 -2.70
C PRO A 113 -3.45 -3.88 -1.22
N ARG A 114 -2.49 -3.21 -0.57
CA ARG A 114 -2.19 -3.33 0.86
C ARG A 114 -2.80 -2.18 1.69
N ALA A 115 -3.90 -1.58 1.23
CA ALA A 115 -4.63 -0.61 2.05
C ALA A 115 -5.25 -1.28 3.28
N CYS A 116 -5.38 -0.52 4.38
CA CYS A 116 -5.98 -1.06 5.60
C CYS A 116 -7.49 -1.27 5.45
N ALA A 117 -8.06 -2.12 6.30
CA ALA A 117 -9.49 -2.44 6.27
C ALA A 117 -10.40 -1.21 6.31
N ALA A 118 -10.03 -0.16 7.07
CA ALA A 118 -10.78 1.10 7.09
C ALA A 118 -10.89 1.74 5.70
N VAL A 119 -9.76 1.83 4.97
CA VAL A 119 -9.73 2.36 3.61
C VAL A 119 -10.49 1.45 2.64
N ILE A 120 -10.39 0.12 2.78
CA ILE A 120 -11.16 -0.81 1.95
C ILE A 120 -12.67 -0.64 2.17
N ASN A 121 -13.11 -0.47 3.41
CA ASN A 121 -14.51 -0.21 3.74
C ASN A 121 -14.99 1.14 3.15
N GLU A 122 -14.16 2.19 3.21
CA GLU A 122 -14.45 3.47 2.57
C GLU A 122 -14.60 3.33 1.05
N ARG A 123 -13.75 2.55 0.39
CA ARG A 123 -13.87 2.23 -1.06
C ARG A 123 -15.18 1.54 -1.37
N GLN A 124 -15.57 0.52 -0.59
CA GLN A 124 -16.85 -0.18 -0.77
C GLN A 124 -18.05 0.75 -0.65
N VAL A 125 -18.05 1.64 0.35
CA VAL A 125 -19.11 2.63 0.52
C VAL A 125 -19.14 3.63 -0.65
N LYS A 126 -17.97 4.11 -1.08
CA LYS A 126 -17.83 5.07 -2.19
C LYS A 126 -18.25 4.45 -3.52
N ARG A 127 -17.83 3.21 -3.82
CA ARG A 127 -18.24 2.43 -5.00
C ARG A 127 -19.76 2.32 -5.08
N ARG A 128 -20.41 1.80 -4.02
CA ARG A 128 -21.88 1.69 -3.97
C ARG A 128 -22.59 3.02 -4.24
N ARG A 129 -22.07 4.12 -3.71
CA ARG A 129 -22.65 5.46 -3.95
C ARG A 129 -22.50 5.89 -5.41
N LEU A 130 -21.36 5.62 -6.04
CA LEU A 130 -21.10 5.96 -7.45
C LEU A 130 -21.98 5.13 -8.38
N ASP A 131 -22.15 3.83 -8.10
CA ASP A 131 -23.04 2.95 -8.86
C ASP A 131 -24.50 3.45 -8.84
N LEU A 132 -24.98 3.89 -7.66
CA LEU A 132 -26.34 4.41 -7.51
C LEU A 132 -26.63 5.70 -8.30
N VAL A 133 -25.58 6.46 -8.66
CA VAL A 133 -25.72 7.72 -9.41
C VAL A 133 -25.25 7.58 -10.86
N GLY A 134 -25.02 6.35 -11.36
CA GLY A 134 -24.58 6.11 -12.74
C GLY A 134 -23.18 6.65 -13.05
N ARG A 135 -22.25 6.54 -12.09
CA ARG A 135 -20.83 6.94 -12.25
C ARG A 135 -19.92 5.71 -12.21
N GLU A 136 -20.22 4.71 -13.03
CA GLU A 136 -19.54 3.42 -13.05
C GLU A 136 -18.04 3.56 -13.38
N GLU A 137 -17.67 4.50 -14.25
CA GLU A 137 -16.27 4.76 -14.58
C GLU A 137 -15.45 5.15 -13.34
N ASP A 138 -15.97 6.07 -12.52
CA ASP A 138 -15.31 6.45 -11.26
C ASP A 138 -15.30 5.30 -10.24
N ALA A 139 -16.35 4.48 -10.23
CA ALA A 139 -16.47 3.32 -9.34
C ALA A 139 -15.41 2.24 -9.66
N ASN A 140 -15.07 2.09 -10.94
CA ASN A 140 -14.06 1.16 -11.44
C ASN A 140 -12.63 1.54 -11.03
N HIS A 141 -12.37 2.82 -10.76
CA HIS A 141 -11.05 3.28 -10.26
C HIS A 141 -10.79 2.90 -8.79
N LEU A 142 -11.81 2.46 -8.04
CA LEU A 142 -11.66 2.04 -6.65
C LEU A 142 -11.35 0.55 -6.57
N PHE A 143 -10.13 0.13 -6.23
CA PHE A 143 -9.82 -1.31 -6.10
C PHE A 143 -10.20 -1.87 -4.72
N ILE A 144 -11.01 -2.93 -4.71
CA ILE A 144 -11.47 -3.64 -3.51
C ILE A 144 -10.99 -5.10 -3.62
N PRO A 145 -10.00 -5.53 -2.80
CA PRO A 145 -9.49 -6.90 -2.83
C PRO A 145 -10.58 -7.93 -2.54
N GLY A 146 -10.57 -9.04 -3.28
CA GLY A 146 -11.51 -10.16 -3.07
C GLY A 146 -12.92 -9.97 -3.65
N GLU A 147 -13.25 -8.80 -4.19
CA GLU A 147 -14.49 -8.59 -4.94
C GLU A 147 -14.23 -8.97 -6.40
N LYS A 148 -14.80 -10.09 -6.87
CA LYS A 148 -14.84 -10.36 -8.31
C LYS A 148 -15.61 -9.21 -8.93
N LEU A 149 -14.96 -8.44 -9.81
CA LEU A 149 -15.61 -7.43 -10.64
C LEU A 149 -16.82 -8.10 -11.32
N LEU A 150 -18.01 -7.90 -10.76
CA LEU A 150 -19.24 -8.21 -11.42
C LEU A 150 -19.34 -7.16 -12.51
N ILE A 151 -18.71 -7.45 -13.66
CA ILE A 151 -18.96 -6.73 -14.91
C ILE A 151 -20.49 -6.80 -15.04
N SER A 152 -21.15 -5.67 -14.82
CA SER A 152 -22.59 -5.58 -15.02
C SER A 152 -22.79 -6.04 -16.45
N LYS A 153 -23.52 -7.15 -16.61
CA LYS A 153 -23.99 -7.56 -17.92
C LYS A 153 -24.79 -6.37 -18.40
N THR A 154 -24.22 -5.65 -19.37
CA THR A 154 -24.94 -4.73 -20.23
C THR A 154 -26.29 -5.39 -20.50
N ILE A 155 -27.37 -4.77 -20.02
CA ILE A 155 -28.69 -5.10 -20.51
C ILE A 155 -28.61 -4.73 -21.98
N ILE A 156 -28.34 -5.74 -22.80
CA ILE A 156 -28.49 -5.65 -24.24
C ILE A 156 -30.00 -5.46 -24.42
N ASN A 157 -30.43 -4.21 -24.60
CA ASN A 157 -31.72 -3.94 -25.22
C ASN A 157 -31.60 -4.39 -26.67
N ILE A 158 -31.98 -5.64 -26.93
CA ILE A 158 -32.24 -6.12 -28.29
C ILE A 158 -33.76 -5.99 -28.50
N TYR A 159 -34.12 -5.07 -29.42
CA TYR A 159 -35.42 -4.82 -30.06
C TYR A 159 -36.68 -4.74 -29.19
#